data_AF-A0A935W6F0-F1
#
_entry.id   AF-A0A935W6F0-F1
#
_cell.length_a   1.000
_cell.length_b   1.000
_cell.length_c   1.000
_cell.angle_alpha   90.00
_cell.angle_beta   90.00
_cell.angle_gamma   90.00
#
_symmetry.space_group_name_H-M   'P 1'
#
loop_
_entity.id
_entity.type
_entity.pdbx_description
1 polymer ?
#
loop_
_entity_poly.entity_id
_entity_poly.type
_entity_poly.pdbx_seq_one_letter_code
_entity_poly.pdbx_strand_id
1 'polypeptide(L)'
;MKELSWVFFNSIVPLLPVFVVWGIPHLREDVPPKRVFSIIKDGQVFFFCAALSSGALGELPRVPSSFQIAPWIVGFLTILVLSIIAFVVAAQNPEKVREGRFGWASVGMVLTAVGVVLSFRIQVGLL
;
A
#
# COMPACT_ATOMS: atom_id res chain seq x y z
N MET A 1 4.03 16.12 16.43
CA MET A 1 4.96 16.11 15.27
C MET A 1 5.38 14.70 14.86
N LYS A 2 5.72 13.78 15.79
CA LYS A 2 6.12 12.39 15.46
C LYS A 2 5.03 11.59 14.70
N GLU A 3 3.76 11.79 15.06
CA GLU A 3 2.64 11.11 14.41
C GLU A 3 2.42 11.53 12.96
N LEU A 4 2.48 12.84 12.68
CA LEU A 4 2.36 13.37 11.32
C LEU A 4 3.53 12.93 10.43
N SER A 5 4.75 12.90 10.98
CA SER A 5 5.90 12.35 10.24
C SER A 5 5.73 10.87 9.94
N TRP A 6 5.15 10.08 10.85
CA TRP A 6 4.95 8.66 10.60
C TRP A 6 3.96 8.43 9.46
N VAL A 7 2.81 9.11 9.47
CA VAL A 7 1.82 9.01 8.40
C VAL A 7 2.43 9.46 7.07
N PHE A 8 3.22 10.53 7.06
CA PHE A 8 3.90 11.00 5.85
C PHE A 8 4.93 9.97 5.34
N PHE A 9 5.80 9.44 6.21
CA PHE A 9 6.84 8.49 5.81
C PHE A 9 6.30 7.11 5.45
N ASN A 10 5.19 6.65 6.01
CA ASN A 10 4.66 5.31 5.75
C ASN A 10 3.50 5.30 4.74
N SER A 11 2.90 6.45 4.41
CA SER A 11 1.83 6.55 3.42
C SER A 11 2.23 7.33 2.17
N ILE A 12 3.06 8.38 2.26
CA ILE A 12 3.43 9.18 1.08
C ILE A 12 4.70 8.65 0.42
N VAL A 13 5.70 8.26 1.19
CA VAL A 13 6.96 7.72 0.62
C VAL A 13 6.72 6.44 -0.19
N PRO A 14 5.86 5.48 0.22
CA PRO A 14 5.58 4.32 -0.63
C PRO A 14 4.83 4.64 -1.93
N LEU A 15 4.27 5.85 -2.07
CA LEU A 15 3.67 6.33 -3.32
C LEU A 15 4.66 7.06 -4.23
N LEU A 16 5.86 7.41 -3.76
CA LEU A 16 6.90 8.06 -4.58
C LEU A 16 7.15 7.34 -5.92
N PRO A 17 7.25 6.00 -5.98
CA PRO A 17 7.51 5.35 -7.25
C PRO A 17 6.37 5.53 -8.26
N VAL A 18 5.12 5.69 -7.82
CA VAL A 18 3.99 6.04 -8.70
C VAL A 18 4.20 7.41 -9.33
N PHE A 19 4.57 8.41 -8.52
CA PHE A 19 4.83 9.77 -8.99
C PHE A 19 6.05 9.82 -9.92
N VAL A 20 7.10 9.07 -9.61
CA VAL A 20 8.31 8.97 -10.45
C VAL A 20 7.98 8.34 -11.81
N VAL A 21 7.30 7.19 -11.83
CA VAL A 21 6.95 6.51 -13.08
C VAL A 21 5.97 7.32 -13.92
N TRP A 22 5.06 8.06 -13.28
CA TRP A 22 4.15 8.98 -13.97
C TRP A 22 4.86 10.24 -14.49
N GLY A 23 5.88 10.72 -13.78
CA GLY A 23 6.63 11.93 -14.11
C GLY A 23 7.68 11.74 -15.21
N ILE A 24 8.35 10.59 -15.28
CA ILE A 24 9.44 10.32 -16.26
C ILE A 24 9.07 10.66 -17.71
N PRO A 25 7.88 10.30 -18.24
CA PRO A 25 7.45 10.65 -19.60
C PRO A 25 7.41 12.17 -19.89
N HIS A 26 7.31 13.01 -18.86
CA HIS A 26 7.33 14.47 -19.00
C HIS A 26 8.76 15.05 -19.04
N LEU A 27 9.75 14.25 -18.63
CA LEU A 27 11.17 14.61 -18.60
C LEU A 27 11.95 14.00 -19.76
N ARG A 28 11.38 12.99 -20.42
CA ARG A 28 12.02 12.18 -21.46
C ARG A 28 11.03 11.85 -22.57
N GLU A 29 11.30 12.38 -23.76
CA GLU A 29 10.46 12.19 -24.95
C GLU A 29 10.48 10.73 -25.47
N ASP A 30 11.47 9.94 -25.09
CA ASP A 30 11.62 8.54 -25.50
C ASP A 30 10.78 7.56 -24.66
N VAL A 31 10.10 8.03 -23.61
CA VAL A 31 9.29 7.19 -22.72
C VAL A 31 7.79 7.47 -22.95
N PRO A 32 7.00 6.47 -23.39
CA PRO A 32 5.58 6.69 -23.62
C PRO A 32 4.82 6.96 -22.29
N PRO A 33 3.82 7.85 -22.29
CA PRO A 33 3.05 8.15 -21.10
C PRO A 33 2.27 6.92 -20.61
N LYS A 34 2.50 6.52 -19.35
CA LYS A 34 1.73 5.46 -18.71
C LYS A 34 0.52 6.05 -17.98
N ARG A 35 -0.64 5.41 -18.15
CA ARG A 35 -1.84 5.71 -17.36
C ARG A 35 -1.60 5.30 -15.91
N VAL A 36 -2.08 6.10 -14.96
CA VAL A 36 -1.92 5.86 -13.52
C VAL A 36 -2.35 4.45 -13.10
N PHE A 37 -3.47 3.93 -13.64
CA PHE A 37 -3.90 2.56 -13.35
C PHE A 37 -3.00 1.47 -13.92
N SER A 38 -2.26 1.76 -15.00
CA SER A 38 -1.24 0.86 -15.54
C SER A 38 -0.03 0.79 -14.58
N ILE A 39 0.37 1.93 -14.02
CA ILE A 39 1.44 2.03 -13.01
C ILE A 39 1.04 1.28 -11.72
N ILE A 40 -0.21 1.43 -11.30
CA ILE A 40 -0.79 0.69 -10.15
C ILE A 40 -0.81 -0.82 -10.42
N LYS A 41 -1.12 -1.24 -11.66
CA LYS A 41 -1.08 -2.65 -12.10
C LYS A 41 0.32 -3.24 -12.00
N ASP A 42 1.37 -2.45 -12.20
CA ASP A 42 2.77 -2.88 -12.20
C ASP A 42 3.35 -3.17 -10.78
N GLY A 43 2.50 -3.31 -9.75
CA GLY A 43 2.91 -3.77 -8.41
C GLY A 43 3.08 -2.69 -7.35
N GLN A 44 2.73 -1.44 -7.67
CA GLN A 44 2.81 -0.32 -6.72
C GLN A 44 1.90 -0.50 -5.50
N VAL A 45 0.76 -1.17 -5.69
CA VAL A 45 -0.19 -1.47 -4.61
C VAL A 45 0.38 -2.47 -3.63
N PHE A 46 1.06 -3.50 -4.16
CA PHE A 46 1.75 -4.47 -3.33
C PHE A 46 2.86 -3.79 -2.52
N PHE A 47 3.72 -3.00 -3.15
CA PHE A 47 4.76 -2.24 -2.45
C PHE A 47 4.18 -1.32 -1.37
N PHE A 48 3.11 -0.59 -1.67
CA PHE A 48 2.43 0.27 -0.71
C PHE A 48 1.88 -0.52 0.49
N CYS A 49 1.09 -1.56 0.24
CA CYS A 49 0.47 -2.36 1.28
C CYS A 49 1.52 -3.08 2.15
N ALA A 50 2.60 -3.57 1.54
CA ALA A 50 3.70 -4.20 2.25
C ALA A 50 4.47 -3.20 3.13
N ALA A 51 4.80 -2.01 2.61
CA ALA A 51 5.47 -0.97 3.37
C ALA A 51 4.63 -0.50 4.56
N LEU A 52 3.35 -0.22 4.33
CA LEU A 52 2.44 0.25 5.37
C LEU A 52 2.22 -0.81 6.46
N SER A 53 2.02 -2.08 6.06
CA SER A 53 1.87 -3.20 7.00
C SER A 53 3.16 -3.47 7.78
N SER A 54 4.32 -3.40 7.12
CA SER A 54 5.63 -3.54 7.78
C SER A 54 5.88 -2.41 8.78
N GLY A 55 5.50 -1.18 8.45
CA GLY A 55 5.56 -0.05 9.35
C GLY A 55 4.73 -0.28 10.61
N ALA A 56 3.49 -0.74 10.46
CA ALA A 56 2.60 -1.05 11.58
C ALA A 56 3.10 -2.24 12.43
N LEU A 57 3.64 -3.30 11.80
CA LEU A 57 4.23 -4.44 12.50
C LEU A 57 5.51 -4.05 13.26
N GLY A 58 6.28 -3.10 12.75
CA GLY A 58 7.46 -2.54 13.42
C GLY A 58 7.12 -1.81 14.74
N GLU A 59 5.84 -1.49 14.97
CA GLU A 59 5.37 -0.81 16.18
C GLU A 59 4.84 -1.75 17.25
N LEU A 60 4.76 -3.06 16.97
CA LEU A 60 4.38 -4.08 17.96
C LEU A 60 5.13 -3.98 19.29
N PRO A 61 6.44 -3.67 19.35
CA PRO A 61 7.15 -3.49 20.62
C PRO A 61 6.65 -2.33 21.49
N ARG A 62 5.88 -1.39 20.93
CA ARG A 62 5.31 -0.23 21.63
C ARG A 62 3.87 -0.45 22.08
N VAL A 63 3.26 -1.57 21.70
CA VAL A 63 1.87 -1.88 22.03
C VAL A 63 1.77 -2.29 23.50
N PRO A 64 0.81 -1.75 24.28
CA PRO A 64 0.58 -2.18 25.65
C PRO A 64 0.32 -3.69 25.74
N SER A 65 0.91 -4.36 26.72
CA SER A 65 0.77 -5.82 26.89
C SER A 65 -0.67 -6.28 27.19
N SER A 66 -1.54 -5.36 27.60
CA SER A 66 -2.97 -5.61 27.82
C SER A 66 -3.81 -5.56 26.53
N PHE A 67 -3.24 -5.09 25.42
CA PHE A 67 -3.96 -4.94 24.16
C PHE A 67 -3.98 -6.25 23.37
N GLN A 68 -5.14 -6.58 22.78
CA GLN A 68 -5.26 -7.78 21.95
C GLN A 68 -4.72 -7.52 20.54
N ILE A 69 -3.49 -7.98 20.30
CA ILE A 69 -2.77 -7.74 19.04
C ILE A 69 -3.20 -8.70 17.91
N ALA A 70 -3.62 -9.93 18.25
CA ALA A 70 -3.84 -11.00 17.28
C ALA A 70 -4.79 -10.63 16.11
N PRO A 71 -5.94 -9.97 16.32
CA PRO A 71 -6.83 -9.59 15.21
C PRO A 71 -6.17 -8.63 14.21
N TRP A 72 -5.30 -7.73 14.69
CA TRP A 72 -4.59 -6.76 13.85
C TRP A 72 -3.51 -7.41 13.01
N ILE A 73 -2.75 -8.34 13.60
CA ILE A 73 -1.76 -9.14 12.85
C ILE A 73 -2.46 -9.91 11.73
N VAL A 74 -3.59 -10.56 12.02
CA VAL A 74 -4.38 -11.25 10.99
C VAL A 74 -4.84 -10.28 9.90
N GLY A 75 -5.29 -9.08 10.26
CA GLY A 75 -5.67 -8.04 9.31
C GLY A 75 -4.51 -7.62 8.39
N PHE A 76 -3.34 -7.32 8.98
CA PHE A 76 -2.14 -6.94 8.22
C PHE A 76 -1.69 -8.05 7.28
N LEU A 77 -1.62 -9.29 7.76
CA LEU A 77 -1.25 -10.45 6.94
C LEU A 77 -2.25 -10.68 5.80
N THR A 78 -3.56 -10.50 6.06
CA THR A 78 -4.60 -10.63 5.04
C THR A 78 -4.41 -9.60 3.93
N ILE A 79 -4.19 -8.34 4.27
CA ILE A 79 -3.90 -7.27 3.29
C ILE A 79 -2.66 -7.62 2.47
N LEU A 80 -1.60 -8.10 3.12
CA LEU A 80 -0.35 -8.48 2.47
C LEU A 80 -0.56 -9.62 1.47
N VAL A 81 -1.21 -10.71 1.89
CA VAL A 81 -1.52 -11.86 1.02
C VAL A 81 -2.39 -11.46 -0.17
N LEU A 82 -3.46 -10.69 0.06
CA LEU A 82 -4.33 -10.22 -1.03
C LEU A 82 -3.57 -9.32 -2.01
N SER A 83 -2.68 -8.45 -1.51
CA SER A 83 -1.87 -7.59 -2.37
C SER A 83 -0.84 -8.39 -3.18
N ILE A 84 -0.26 -9.47 -2.63
CA ILE A 84 0.62 -10.39 -3.36
C ILE A 84 -0.15 -11.10 -4.45
N ILE A 85 -1.33 -11.66 -4.14
CA ILE A 85 -2.17 -12.35 -5.13
C ILE A 85 -2.52 -11.40 -6.27
N ALA A 86 -2.94 -10.17 -5.96
CA ALA A 86 -3.25 -9.15 -6.95
C ALA A 86 -2.03 -8.86 -7.86
N PHE A 87 -0.85 -8.70 -7.27
CA PHE A 87 0.39 -8.51 -8.02
C PHE A 87 0.74 -9.70 -8.92
N VAL A 88 0.69 -10.92 -8.40
CA VAL A 88 0.99 -12.15 -9.16
C VAL A 88 0.02 -12.31 -10.33
N VAL A 89 -1.28 -12.09 -10.11
CA VAL A 89 -2.30 -12.16 -11.17
C VAL A 89 -2.03 -11.12 -12.26
N ALA A 90 -1.71 -9.89 -11.88
CA ALA A 90 -1.36 -8.81 -12.80
C ALA A 90 -0.09 -9.10 -13.60
N ALA A 91 0.93 -9.68 -12.96
CA ALA A 91 2.20 -10.03 -13.58
C ALA A 91 2.08 -11.22 -14.53
N GLN A 92 1.28 -12.24 -14.18
CA GLN A 92 1.14 -13.46 -14.99
C GLN A 92 0.15 -13.33 -16.15
N ASN A 93 -0.83 -12.42 -16.08
CA ASN A 93 -1.86 -12.29 -17.10
C ASN A 93 -2.10 -10.81 -17.49
N PRO A 94 -1.06 -10.07 -17.93
CA PRO A 94 -1.15 -8.62 -18.11
C PRO A 94 -2.20 -8.20 -19.14
N GLU A 95 -2.46 -9.02 -20.17
CA GLU A 95 -3.49 -8.81 -21.19
C GLU A 95 -4.93 -9.15 -20.76
N LYS A 96 -5.11 -10.04 -19.76
CA LYS A 96 -6.44 -10.43 -19.27
C LYS A 96 -6.96 -9.50 -18.17
N VAL A 97 -6.05 -8.79 -17.50
CA VAL A 97 -6.39 -7.87 -16.42
C VAL A 97 -6.86 -6.53 -16.99
N ARG A 98 -8.17 -6.29 -16.91
CA ARG A 98 -8.77 -4.98 -17.26
C ARG A 98 -8.26 -3.90 -16.31
N GLU A 99 -7.46 -2.97 -16.84
CA GLU A 99 -6.82 -1.89 -16.07
C GLU A 99 -7.79 -1.12 -15.16
N GLY A 100 -8.97 -0.75 -15.66
CA GLY A 100 -9.95 0.01 -14.87
C GLY A 100 -10.48 -0.76 -13.64
N ARG A 101 -10.83 -2.03 -13.82
CA ARG A 101 -11.35 -2.86 -12.71
C ARG A 101 -10.26 -3.17 -11.69
N PHE A 102 -9.07 -3.51 -12.19
CA PHE A 102 -7.92 -3.79 -11.34
C PHE A 102 -7.44 -2.53 -10.59
N GLY A 103 -7.44 -1.38 -11.26
CA GLY A 103 -7.11 -0.08 -10.68
C GLY A 103 -8.06 0.29 -9.54
N TRP A 104 -9.37 0.13 -9.71
CA TRP A 104 -10.33 0.39 -8.62
C TRP A 104 -10.24 -0.63 -7.48
N ALA A 105 -10.06 -1.92 -7.78
CA ALA A 105 -9.82 -2.92 -6.74
C ALA A 105 -8.56 -2.61 -5.92
N SER A 106 -7.51 -2.17 -6.60
CA SER A 106 -6.26 -1.71 -6.02
C SER A 106 -6.43 -0.50 -5.11
N VAL A 107 -7.19 0.52 -5.55
CA VAL A 107 -7.55 1.68 -4.71
C VAL A 107 -8.30 1.23 -3.46
N GLY A 108 -9.27 0.32 -3.62
CA GLY A 108 -9.99 -0.28 -2.48
C GLY A 108 -9.05 -0.94 -1.48
N MET A 109 -8.12 -1.78 -1.94
CA MET A 109 -7.13 -2.42 -1.06
C MET A 109 -6.24 -1.40 -0.34
N VAL A 110 -5.78 -0.36 -1.03
CA VAL A 110 -4.98 0.72 -0.42
C VAL A 110 -5.78 1.42 0.68
N LEU A 111 -7.03 1.79 0.41
CA LEU A 111 -7.90 2.44 1.39
C LEU A 111 -8.17 1.53 2.60
N THR A 112 -8.40 0.23 2.37
CA THR A 112 -8.55 -0.76 3.46
C THR A 112 -7.26 -0.87 4.27
N ALA A 113 -6.09 -0.95 3.62
CA ALA A 113 -4.81 -1.03 4.30
C ALA A 113 -4.56 0.18 5.20
N VAL A 114 -4.81 1.38 4.67
CA VAL A 114 -4.75 2.64 5.43
C VAL A 114 -5.72 2.63 6.60
N GLY A 115 -6.98 2.23 6.36
CA GLY A 115 -8.01 2.17 7.40
C GLY A 115 -7.65 1.23 8.54
N VAL A 116 -7.16 0.02 8.23
CA VAL A 116 -6.74 -0.97 9.24
C VAL A 116 -5.55 -0.48 10.05
N VAL A 117 -4.54 0.10 9.39
CA VAL A 117 -3.33 0.60 10.06
C VAL A 117 -3.62 1.84 10.93
N LEU A 118 -4.43 2.77 10.43
CA LEU A 118 -4.87 3.92 11.23
C LEU A 118 -5.70 3.47 12.43
N SER A 119 -6.64 2.55 12.22
CA SER A 119 -7.50 2.03 13.29
C SER A 119 -6.69 1.31 14.36
N PHE A 120 -5.71 0.50 13.96
CA PHE A 120 -4.77 -0.15 14.86
C PHE A 120 -4.09 0.89 15.75
N ARG A 121 -3.41 1.87 15.13
CA ARG A 121 -2.65 2.90 15.83
C ARG A 121 -3.51 3.73 16.79
N ILE A 122 -4.71 4.13 16.37
CA ILE A 122 -5.66 4.86 17.23
C ILE A 122 -6.01 4.02 18.46
N GLN A 123 -6.30 2.74 18.27
CA GLN A 123 -6.68 1.86 19.38
C GLN A 123 -5.53 1.53 20.33
N VAL A 124 -4.28 1.51 19.85
CA VAL A 124 -3.09 1.33 20.70
C VAL A 124 -2.54 2.64 21.28
N GLY A 125 -3.14 3.79 20.97
CA GLY A 125 -2.70 5.10 21.46
C GLY A 125 -1.39 5.59 20.83
N LEU A 126 -1.08 5.12 19.62
CA LEU A 126 0.08 5.52 18.82
C LEU A 126 -0.30 6.56 17.75
N LEU A 127 -1.38 7.32 17.94
CA LEU A 127 -1.82 8.39 17.04
C LEU A 127 -2.49 9.51 17.83
#